data_AF-A0AAD9DV99-F1
#
_entry.id   AF-A0AAD9DV99-F1
#
_cell.length_a   1.000
_cell.length_b   1.000
_cell.length_c   1.000
_cell.angle_alpha   90.00
_cell.angle_beta   90.00
_cell.angle_gamma   90.00
#
_symmetry.space_group_name_H-M   'P 1'
#
loop_
_entity.id
_entity.type
_entity.pdbx_description
1 polymer ?
#
loop_
_entity_poly.entity_id
_entity_poly.type
_entity_poly.pdbx_seq_one_letter_code
_entity_poly.pdbx_strand_id
1 'polypeptide(L)'
;MLETSLSLEGVDDRDEEQEDEEDLRDGGIPFIINRGGLPVNEETWEQMWRHVARIHPDGEAVGKRIRGATDLPKVPIPTVPTYQPATSIPLRLEAIQKYIRDLQYP
;
A
#
# COMPACT_ATOMS: atom_id res chain seq x y z
N MET A 1 -35.94 -9.51 -42.16
CA MET A 1 -35.50 -10.52 -41.18
C MET A 1 -34.19 -9.99 -40.61
N LEU A 2 -34.31 -9.07 -39.65
CA LEU A 2 -34.19 -9.30 -38.19
C LEU A 2 -32.74 -9.62 -37.82
N GLU A 3 -32.09 -8.57 -37.31
CA GLU A 3 -30.77 -8.54 -36.69
C GLU A 3 -30.71 -9.59 -35.58
N THR A 4 -29.68 -10.44 -35.62
CA THR A 4 -29.34 -11.33 -34.52
C THR A 4 -28.36 -10.63 -33.61
N SER A 5 -28.90 -9.84 -32.68
CA SER A 5 -28.20 -9.46 -31.46
C SER A 5 -27.91 -10.74 -30.66
N LEU A 6 -26.64 -11.14 -30.59
CA LEU A 6 -26.18 -12.11 -29.59
C LEU A 6 -26.19 -11.39 -28.24
N SER A 7 -27.30 -11.54 -27.50
CA SER A 7 -27.37 -11.23 -26.09
C SER A 7 -26.41 -12.16 -25.34
N LEU A 8 -25.25 -11.65 -24.96
CA LEU A 8 -24.54 -12.17 -23.79
C LEU A 8 -25.19 -11.52 -22.57
N GLU A 9 -26.17 -12.20 -21.98
CA GLU A 9 -26.56 -11.98 -20.60
C GLU A 9 -25.35 -12.39 -19.73
N GLY A 10 -24.44 -11.44 -19.54
CA GLY A 10 -23.46 -11.49 -18.47
C GLY A 10 -24.24 -11.39 -17.17
N VAL A 11 -24.22 -12.48 -16.40
CA VAL A 11 -24.70 -12.55 -15.02
C VAL A 11 -23.98 -11.45 -14.24
N ASP A 12 -24.67 -10.33 -14.06
CA ASP A 12 -24.30 -9.24 -13.18
C ASP A 12 -24.69 -9.63 -11.75
N ASP A 13 -24.12 -10.73 -11.26
CA ASP A 13 -23.93 -10.92 -9.82
C ASP A 13 -22.74 -10.03 -9.45
N ARG A 14 -23.02 -8.73 -9.37
CA ARG A 14 -22.31 -7.85 -8.47
C ARG A 14 -22.55 -8.42 -7.08
N ASP A 15 -21.70 -9.35 -6.68
CA ASP A 15 -21.34 -9.50 -5.28
C ASP A 15 -20.97 -8.10 -4.85
N GLU A 16 -21.92 -7.43 -4.21
CA GLU A 16 -21.68 -6.25 -3.40
C GLU A 16 -20.56 -6.71 -2.47
N GLU A 17 -19.32 -6.31 -2.78
CA GLU A 17 -18.22 -6.37 -1.84
C GLU A 17 -18.79 -5.69 -0.60
N GLN A 18 -19.15 -6.50 0.39
CA GLN A 18 -19.39 -6.05 1.74
C GLN A 18 -18.08 -5.38 2.09
N GLU A 19 -18.02 -4.06 1.88
CA GLU A 19 -17.11 -3.20 2.59
C GLU A 19 -17.35 -3.60 4.04
N ASP A 20 -16.35 -4.24 4.65
CA ASP A 20 -16.38 -4.64 6.05
C ASP A 20 -16.59 -3.35 6.88
N GLU A 21 -17.84 -2.93 7.03
CA GLU A 21 -18.31 -1.75 7.75
C GLU A 21 -17.97 -1.86 9.25
N GLU A 22 -17.43 -3.00 9.69
CA GLU A 22 -17.02 -3.26 11.07
C GLU A 22 -15.68 -2.61 11.46
N ASP A 23 -14.86 -2.08 10.54
CA ASP A 23 -13.59 -1.41 10.89
C ASP A 23 -13.68 0.13 10.96
N LEU A 24 -14.85 0.69 10.63
CA LEU A 24 -15.16 2.13 10.79
C LEU A 24 -15.58 2.50 12.22
N ARG A 25 -15.55 1.56 13.16
CA ARG A 25 -16.03 1.72 14.56
C ARG A 25 -15.37 2.86 15.35
N ASP A 26 -14.36 3.53 14.80
CA ASP A 26 -13.69 4.66 15.46
C ASP A 26 -13.38 5.85 14.52
N GLY A 27 -14.27 6.12 13.55
CA GLY A 27 -14.44 7.46 12.92
C GLY A 27 -13.18 8.15 12.39
N GLY A 28 -12.18 7.38 11.98
CA GLY A 28 -10.84 7.88 11.66
C GLY A 28 -10.54 7.86 10.15
N ILE A 29 -9.73 8.82 9.71
CA ILE A 29 -9.14 8.82 8.36
C ILE A 29 -8.40 7.48 8.14
N PRO A 30 -8.66 6.72 7.05
CA PRO A 30 -8.08 5.39 6.85
C PRO A 30 -6.57 5.41 6.57
N PHE A 31 -6.08 6.45 5.88
CA PHE A 31 -4.65 6.66 5.64
C PHE A 31 -4.34 8.14 5.37
N ILE A 32 -3.08 8.54 5.57
CA ILE A 32 -2.61 9.91 5.36
C ILE A 32 -1.80 9.97 4.06
N ILE A 33 -1.98 11.04 3.29
CA ILE A 33 -1.24 11.28 2.04
C ILE A 33 -0.18 12.34 2.28
N ASN A 34 1.09 12.01 2.07
CA ASN A 34 2.17 12.99 2.05
C ASN A 34 2.14 13.80 0.74
N ARG A 35 1.87 15.10 0.83
CA ARG A 35 1.84 16.04 -0.31
C ARG A 35 3.06 16.96 -0.38
N GLY A 36 3.92 16.93 0.64
CA GLY A 36 5.08 17.82 0.76
C GLY A 36 6.36 17.30 0.11
N GLY A 37 6.36 16.07 -0.41
CA GLY A 37 7.55 15.42 -0.94
C GLY A 37 8.45 14.84 0.15
N LEU A 38 9.75 14.69 -0.15
CA LEU A 38 10.77 14.17 0.76
C LEU A 38 11.91 15.19 0.92
N PRO A 39 12.43 15.42 2.15
CA PRO A 39 12.00 14.85 3.42
C PRO A 39 10.57 15.24 3.82
N VAL A 40 9.90 14.39 4.60
CA VAL A 40 8.53 14.65 5.07
C VAL A 40 8.52 15.90 5.96
N ASN A 41 7.57 16.80 5.72
CA ASN A 41 7.43 18.00 6.56
C ASN A 41 6.93 17.64 7.97
N GLU A 42 7.19 18.54 8.94
CA GLU A 42 6.89 18.31 10.36
C GLU A 42 5.40 18.06 10.61
N GLU A 43 4.51 18.80 9.95
CA GLU A 43 3.06 18.63 10.08
C GLU A 43 2.61 17.22 9.68
N THR A 44 3.03 16.75 8.51
CA THR A 44 2.71 15.42 7.98
C THR A 44 3.34 14.33 8.84
N TRP A 45 4.57 14.56 9.32
CA TRP A 45 5.29 13.65 10.20
C TRP A 45 4.56 13.45 11.54
N GLU A 46 4.11 14.53 12.18
CA GLU A 46 3.33 14.44 13.42
C GLU A 46 1.94 13.83 13.19
N GLN A 47 1.29 14.15 12.06
CA GLN A 47 0.01 13.55 11.70
C GLN A 47 0.13 12.02 11.56
N MET A 48 1.20 11.55 10.90
CA MET A 48 1.50 10.12 10.77
C MET A 48 1.62 9.45 12.14
N TRP A 49 2.42 10.01 13.05
CA TRP A 49 2.62 9.42 14.38
C TRP A 49 1.35 9.43 15.25
N ARG A 50 0.52 10.48 15.17
CA ARG A 50 -0.78 10.52 15.84
C ARG A 50 -1.72 9.44 15.32
N HIS A 51 -1.73 9.23 14.00
CA HIS A 51 -2.54 8.18 13.40
C HIS A 51 -2.08 6.78 13.83
N VAL A 52 -0.77 6.50 13.82
CA VAL A 52 -0.20 5.24 14.34
C VAL A 52 -0.58 5.02 15.81
N ALA A 53 -0.45 6.03 16.66
CA ALA A 53 -0.77 5.92 18.09
C ALA A 53 -2.27 5.67 18.36
N ARG A 54 -3.15 6.03 17.42
CA ARG A 54 -4.58 5.75 17.51
C ARG A 54 -4.93 4.30 17.12
N ILE A 55 -4.29 3.76 16.09
CA ILE A 55 -4.64 2.45 15.52
C ILE A 55 -3.86 1.27 16.13
N HIS A 56 -2.63 1.52 16.59
CA HIS A 56 -1.78 0.45 17.09
C HIS A 56 -2.15 0.11 18.55
N PRO A 57 -2.23 -1.18 18.95
CA PRO A 57 -2.61 -1.57 20.31
C PRO A 57 -1.70 -0.98 21.40
N ASP A 58 -0.39 -0.89 21.14
CA ASP A 58 0.58 -0.24 22.05
C ASP A 58 0.54 1.32 22.03
N GLY A 59 -0.31 1.91 21.19
CA GLY A 59 -0.49 3.35 21.04
C GLY A 59 0.79 4.17 20.96
N GLU A 60 0.93 5.18 21.82
CA GLU A 60 2.11 6.06 21.87
C GLU A 60 3.43 5.34 22.17
N ALA A 61 3.40 4.15 22.77
CA ALA A 61 4.62 3.44 23.12
C ALA A 61 5.42 3.01 21.87
N VAL A 62 4.75 2.83 20.73
CA VAL A 62 5.43 2.61 19.43
C VAL A 62 6.28 3.82 19.05
N GLY A 63 5.68 5.01 19.07
CA GLY A 63 6.36 6.26 18.77
C GLY A 63 7.54 6.50 19.71
N LYS A 64 7.37 6.28 21.02
CA LYS A 64 8.44 6.45 22.01
C LYS A 64 9.63 5.52 21.79
N ARG A 65 9.40 4.29 21.32
CA ARG A 65 10.46 3.31 21.03
C ARG A 65 11.23 3.65 19.76
N ILE A 66 10.56 4.13 18.72
CA ILE A 66 11.16 4.31 17.38
C ILE A 66 11.70 5.73 17.20
N ARG A 67 10.98 6.76 17.65
CA ARG A 67 11.37 8.16 17.43
C ARG A 67 12.64 8.48 18.21
N GLY A 68 13.70 8.84 17.50
CA GLY A 68 14.99 9.21 18.10
C GLY A 68 15.85 8.03 18.52
N ALA A 69 15.44 6.79 18.25
CA ALA A 69 16.29 5.62 18.44
C ALA A 69 17.54 5.71 17.55
N THR A 70 18.70 5.37 18.12
CA THR A 70 20.00 5.51 17.45
C THR A 70 20.48 4.19 16.84
N ASP A 71 19.80 3.10 17.14
CA ASP A 71 20.10 1.72 16.79
C ASP A 71 19.10 1.11 15.80
N LEU A 72 18.30 1.96 15.12
CA LEU A 72 17.39 1.49 14.09
C LEU A 72 18.17 0.81 12.94
N PRO A 73 17.73 -0.36 12.46
CA PRO A 73 18.39 -1.03 11.35
C PRO A 73 18.29 -0.18 10.08
N LYS A 74 19.40 -0.08 9.35
CA LYS A 74 19.39 0.56 8.02
C LYS A 74 18.65 -0.32 7.04
N VAL A 75 17.62 0.23 6.39
CA VAL A 75 16.88 -0.46 5.33
C VAL A 75 17.73 -0.48 4.05
N PRO A 76 18.04 -1.66 3.48
CA PRO A 76 18.76 -1.74 2.21
C PRO A 76 17.88 -1.21 1.07
N ILE A 77 18.47 -0.46 0.15
CA ILE A 77 17.77 0.05 -1.03
C ILE A 77 17.73 -1.08 -2.08
N PRO A 78 16.55 -1.59 -2.47
CA PRO A 78 16.47 -2.62 -3.50
C PRO A 78 16.98 -2.08 -4.84
N THR A 79 17.67 -2.93 -5.59
CA THR A 79 18.22 -2.54 -6.90
C THR A 79 17.11 -2.56 -7.95
N VAL A 80 17.00 -1.47 -8.71
CA VAL A 80 16.08 -1.40 -9.85
C VAL A 80 16.46 -2.46 -10.88
N PRO A 81 15.52 -3.32 -11.32
CA PRO A 81 15.86 -4.43 -12.19
C PRO A 81 16.21 -3.93 -13.60
N THR A 82 17.22 -4.57 -14.21
CA THR A 82 17.66 -4.30 -15.58
C THR A 82 17.68 -5.60 -16.38
N TYR A 83 17.48 -5.51 -17.70
CA TYR A 83 17.25 -6.68 -18.54
C TYR A 83 18.07 -6.64 -19.82
N GLN A 84 18.54 -7.81 -20.24
CA GLN A 84 19.11 -7.99 -21.56
C GLN A 84 17.97 -8.12 -22.59
N PRO A 85 18.19 -7.71 -23.86
CA PRO A 85 17.17 -7.85 -24.90
C PRO A 85 16.64 -9.28 -25.05
N ALA A 86 17.48 -10.28 -24.79
CA ALA A 86 17.13 -11.70 -24.86
C ALA A 86 16.32 -12.23 -23.67
N THR A 87 16.19 -11.49 -22.56
CA THR A 87 15.41 -11.93 -21.40
C THR A 87 13.93 -12.05 -21.77
N SER A 88 13.29 -13.19 -21.49
CA SER A 88 11.87 -13.41 -21.79
C SER A 88 10.97 -12.48 -20.98
N ILE A 89 9.79 -12.15 -21.51
CA ILE A 89 8.82 -11.27 -20.84
C ILE A 89 8.42 -11.78 -19.44
N PRO A 90 8.10 -13.08 -19.24
CA PRO A 90 7.76 -13.59 -17.92
C PRO A 90 8.86 -13.34 -16.88
N LEU A 91 10.12 -13.60 -17.23
CA LEU A 91 11.26 -13.37 -16.34
C LEU A 91 11.44 -11.88 -15.98
N ARG A 92 11.13 -10.97 -16.91
CA ARG A 92 11.15 -9.53 -16.62
C ARG A 92 10.07 -9.18 -15.60
N LEU A 93 8.84 -9.63 -15.82
CA LEU A 93 7.70 -9.37 -14.93
C LEU A 93 7.93 -9.93 -13.53
N GLU A 94 8.50 -11.13 -13.41
CA GLU A 94 8.88 -11.71 -12.11
C GLU A 94 9.89 -10.84 -11.36
N ALA A 95 10.90 -10.32 -12.05
CA ALA A 95 11.89 -9.43 -11.46
C ALA A 95 11.29 -8.07 -11.05
N ILE A 96 10.35 -7.52 -11.84
CA ILE A 96 9.60 -6.31 -11.46
C ILE A 96 8.78 -6.57 -10.20
N GLN A 97 8.02 -7.67 -10.17
CA GLN A 97 7.19 -8.02 -9.03
C GLN A 97 8.02 -8.31 -7.77
N LYS A 98 9.22 -8.89 -7.93
CA LYS A 98 10.18 -9.04 -6.84
C LYS A 98 10.62 -7.67 -6.31
N TYR A 99 11.02 -6.76 -7.18
CA TYR A 99 11.40 -5.39 -6.79
C TYR A 99 10.27 -4.67 -6.04
N ILE A 100 9.03 -4.75 -6.51
CA ILE A 100 7.86 -4.15 -5.85
C ILE A 100 7.62 -4.77 -4.46
N ARG A 101 7.74 -6.10 -4.31
CA ARG A 101 7.62 -6.77 -3.00
C ARG A 101 8.73 -6.35 -2.03
N ASP A 102 9.95 -6.17 -2.52
CA ASP A 102 11.08 -5.73 -1.70
C ASP A 102 10.91 -4.28 -1.19
N LEU A 103 10.04 -3.47 -1.82
CA LEU A 103 9.64 -2.14 -1.33
C LEU A 103 8.62 -2.18 -0.19
N GLN A 104 8.11 -3.35 0.16
CA GLN A 104 7.20 -3.65 1.27
C GLN A 104 5.77 -3.10 1.11
N TYR A 105 4.82 -4.03 1.19
CA TYR A 105 3.47 -3.83 1.67
C TYR A 105 3.28 -4.93 2.73
N PRO A 106 2.68 -4.66 3.90
CA PRO A 106 2.50 -5.68 4.94
C PRO A 106 1.72 -6.91 4.46
#